data_AF-A0A922WWF9-F1
#
_entry.id   AF-A0A922WWF9-F1
#
_cell.length_a   1.000
_cell.length_b   1.000
_cell.length_c   1.000
_cell.angle_alpha   90.00
_cell.angle_beta   90.00
_cell.angle_gamma   90.00
#
_symmetry.space_group_name_H-M   'P 1'
#
loop_
_entity.id
_entity.type
_entity.pdbx_description
1 polymer ?
#
loop_
_entity_poly.entity_id
_entity_poly.type
_entity_poly.pdbx_seq_one_letter_code
_entity_poly.pdbx_strand_id
1 'polypeptide(L)'
;MTEKLDPYLLQMTETDPLSGDALRVLIGLTAEPDAQDIAQLEQAGLTIGSIIGNILTASVCVKDLRAVADCPQVERIEGGTPLMPEGPEMPFG
;
A
#
# COMPACT_ATOMS: atom_id res chain seq x y z
N MET A 1 15.35 2.09 6.38
CA MET A 1 14.06 1.62 6.96
C MET A 1 12.87 2.42 6.44
N THR A 2 13.04 3.68 6.03
CA THR A 2 11.96 4.54 5.46
C THR A 2 11.84 4.52 3.94
N GLU A 3 12.75 3.84 3.24
CA GLU A 3 12.91 3.96 1.78
C GLU A 3 11.84 3.22 0.97
N LYS A 4 11.11 2.29 1.59
CA LYS A 4 10.08 1.50 0.91
C LYS A 4 8.71 2.17 0.89
N LEU A 5 8.48 3.15 1.77
CA LEU A 5 7.21 3.88 1.84
C LEU A 5 7.28 5.08 0.89
N ASP A 6 6.23 5.29 0.13
CA ASP A 6 6.00 6.55 -0.57
C ASP A 6 6.00 7.76 0.42
N PRO A 7 6.47 8.96 0.01
CA PRO A 7 6.54 10.13 0.89
C PRO A 7 5.22 10.52 1.57
N TYR A 8 4.07 10.32 0.90
CA TYR A 8 2.76 10.57 1.46
C TYR A 8 2.43 9.57 2.57
N LEU A 9 2.69 8.27 2.35
CA LEU A 9 2.50 7.25 3.39
C LEU A 9 3.42 7.50 4.58
N LEU A 10 4.68 7.88 4.32
CA LEU A 10 5.61 8.27 5.37
C LEU A 10 5.04 9.41 6.21
N GLN A 11 4.62 10.50 5.55
CA GLN A 11 4.02 11.63 6.23
C GLN A 11 2.81 11.22 7.09
N MET A 12 1.93 10.34 6.58
CA MET A 12 0.79 9.83 7.35
C MET A 12 1.22 9.06 8.60
N THR A 13 2.25 8.21 8.51
CA THR A 13 2.79 7.51 9.69
C THR A 13 3.46 8.44 10.70
N GLU A 14 3.84 9.65 10.32
CA GLU A 14 4.42 10.65 11.22
C GLU A 14 3.34 11.55 11.84
N THR A 15 2.31 11.92 11.09
CA THR A 15 1.25 12.81 11.56
C THR A 15 0.16 12.09 12.35
N ASP A 16 -0.17 10.85 12.00
CA ASP A 16 -1.20 10.06 12.70
C ASP A 16 -0.85 8.55 12.72
N PRO A 17 0.19 8.15 13.47
CA PRO A 17 0.65 6.76 13.52
C PRO A 17 -0.35 5.75 14.11
N LEU A 18 -1.39 6.24 14.80
CA LEU A 18 -2.37 5.40 15.48
C LEU A 18 -3.72 5.37 14.76
N SER A 19 -3.84 6.05 13.61
CA SER A 19 -5.06 5.98 12.83
C SER A 19 -5.36 4.51 12.46
N GLY A 20 -6.57 4.09 12.81
CA GLY A 20 -7.14 2.82 12.41
C GLY A 20 -7.73 2.85 11.00
N ASP A 21 -7.55 3.95 10.26
CA ASP A 21 -8.02 4.05 8.89
C ASP A 21 -7.29 3.07 7.99
N ALA A 22 -8.08 2.27 7.27
CA ALA A 22 -7.58 1.34 6.27
C ALA A 22 -7.26 2.11 4.99
N LEU A 23 -5.98 2.12 4.60
CA LEU A 23 -5.50 2.70 3.36
C LEU A 23 -5.43 1.63 2.29
N ARG A 24 -5.90 1.97 1.08
CA ARG A 24 -5.61 1.16 -0.10
C ARG A 24 -4.20 1.45 -0.56
N VAL A 25 -3.42 0.40 -0.76
CA VAL A 25 -2.02 0.47 -1.15
C VAL A 25 -1.74 -0.47 -2.31
N LEU A 26 -0.76 -0.08 -3.12
CA LEU A 26 -0.09 -0.95 -4.07
C LEU A 26 1.25 -1.37 -3.47
N ILE A 27 1.54 -2.66 -3.50
CA ILE A 27 2.78 -3.19 -2.94
C ILE A 27 3.54 -3.87 -4.07
N GLY A 28 4.76 -3.39 -4.31
CA GLY A 28 5.73 -4.04 -5.17
C GLY A 28 6.56 -5.02 -4.36
N LEU A 29 6.61 -6.25 -4.83
CA LEU A 29 7.40 -7.34 -4.27
C LEU A 29 8.63 -7.60 -5.13
N THR A 30 9.65 -8.17 -4.50
CA THR A 30 10.91 -8.54 -5.18
C THR A 30 10.74 -9.68 -6.19
N ALA A 31 9.70 -10.51 -6.02
CA ALA A 31 9.31 -11.60 -6.91
C ALA A 31 7.79 -11.84 -6.84
N GLU A 32 7.29 -12.73 -7.68
CA GLU A 32 5.89 -13.20 -7.59
C GLU A 32 5.71 -13.94 -6.24
N PRO A 33 4.73 -13.53 -5.40
CA PRO A 33 4.57 -14.09 -4.06
C PRO A 33 4.06 -15.52 -4.11
N ASP A 34 4.62 -16.38 -3.28
CA ASP A 34 4.05 -17.70 -3.03
C ASP A 34 3.02 -17.69 -1.89
N ALA A 35 2.41 -18.85 -1.60
CA ALA A 35 1.41 -18.96 -0.54
C ALA A 35 1.95 -18.62 0.87
N GLN A 36 3.24 -18.84 1.11
CA GLN A 36 3.89 -18.50 2.38
C GLN A 36 4.11 -16.99 2.48
N ASP A 37 4.53 -16.34 1.40
CA ASP A 37 4.67 -14.88 1.33
C ASP A 37 3.34 -14.19 1.59
N ILE A 38 2.28 -14.65 0.94
CA ILE A 38 0.91 -14.15 1.12
C ILE A 38 0.50 -14.25 2.60
N ALA A 39 0.67 -15.42 3.21
CA ALA A 39 0.30 -15.62 4.61
C ALA A 39 1.10 -14.72 5.57
N GLN A 40 2.38 -14.47 5.30
CA GLN A 40 3.20 -13.56 6.10
C GLN A 40 2.74 -12.10 5.95
N LEU A 41 2.43 -11.68 4.72
CA LEU A 41 1.93 -10.34 4.43
C LEU A 41 0.58 -10.09 5.12
N GLU A 42 -0.33 -11.08 5.12
CA GLU A 42 -1.59 -10.99 5.84
C GLU A 42 -1.39 -10.92 7.36
N GLN A 43 -0.45 -11.69 7.92
CA GLN A 43 -0.08 -11.61 9.34
C GLN A 43 0.54 -10.26 9.72
N ALA A 44 1.20 -9.58 8.78
CA ALA A 44 1.75 -8.23 8.97
C ALA A 44 0.66 -7.13 8.96
N GLY A 45 -0.60 -7.48 8.69
CA GLY A 45 -1.74 -6.56 8.72
C GLY A 45 -2.27 -6.15 7.34
N LEU A 46 -1.83 -6.81 6.26
CA LEU A 46 -2.41 -6.60 4.94
C LEU A 46 -3.70 -7.39 4.76
N THR A 47 -4.67 -6.75 4.12
CA THR A 47 -5.82 -7.42 3.51
C THR A 47 -5.62 -7.40 2.01
N ILE A 48 -5.18 -8.53 1.43
CA ILE A 48 -4.83 -8.62 0.01
C ILE A 48 -6.13 -8.67 -0.82
N GLY A 49 -6.21 -7.82 -1.84
CA GLY A 49 -7.34 -7.76 -2.77
C GLY A 49 -7.06 -8.47 -4.08
N SER A 50 -5.91 -8.23 -4.71
CA SER A 50 -5.52 -8.86 -5.98
C SER A 50 -4.01 -8.94 -6.12
N ILE A 51 -3.54 -9.93 -6.88
CA ILE A 51 -2.12 -10.16 -7.16
C ILE A 51 -1.96 -10.21 -8.69
N ILE A 52 -1.01 -9.44 -9.22
CA ILE A 52 -0.70 -9.33 -10.65
C ILE A 52 0.82 -9.40 -10.78
N GLY A 53 1.36 -10.59 -11.04
CA GLY A 53 2.81 -10.84 -11.03
C GLY A 53 3.40 -10.52 -9.65
N ASN A 54 4.42 -9.65 -9.62
CA ASN A 54 5.07 -9.19 -8.38
C ASN A 54 4.43 -7.95 -7.75
N ILE A 55 3.23 -7.55 -8.20
CA ILE A 55 2.51 -6.41 -7.62
C ILE A 55 1.22 -6.92 -6.99
N LEU A 56 0.90 -6.45 -5.79
CA LEU A 56 -0.37 -6.72 -5.15
C LEU A 56 -1.10 -5.43 -4.74
N THR A 57 -2.42 -5.49 -4.81
CA THR A 57 -3.31 -4.47 -4.28
C THR A 57 -3.80 -4.95 -2.92
N ALA A 58 -3.73 -4.10 -1.90
CA ALA A 58 -4.13 -4.47 -0.56
C ALA A 58 -4.70 -3.27 0.20
N SER A 59 -5.35 -3.56 1.32
CA SER A 59 -5.67 -2.56 2.34
C SER A 59 -4.81 -2.79 3.58
N VAL A 60 -4.33 -1.73 4.22
CA VAL A 60 -3.49 -1.78 5.43
C VAL A 60 -3.85 -0.64 6.36
N CYS A 61 -3.83 -0.87 7.68
CA CYS A 61 -4.00 0.22 8.64
C CYS A 61 -2.69 1.03 8.75
N VAL A 62 -2.78 2.33 9.02
CA VAL A 62 -1.57 3.19 9.16
C VAL A 62 -0.60 2.64 10.21
N LYS A 63 -1.12 2.16 11.35
CA LYS A 63 -0.33 1.55 12.43
C LYS A 63 0.48 0.32 11.99
N ASP A 64 0.02 -0.39 10.97
CA ASP A 64 0.59 -1.67 10.51
C ASP A 64 1.54 -1.48 9.31
N LEU A 65 1.56 -0.28 8.69
CA LEU A 65 2.42 0.03 7.54
C LEU A 65 3.91 -0.27 7.78
N ARG A 66 4.39 -0.01 9.00
CA ARG A 66 5.79 -0.29 9.36
C ARG A 66 6.09 -1.77 9.39
N ALA A 67 5.20 -2.58 9.97
CA ALA A 67 5.36 -4.03 10.01
C ALA A 67 5.38 -4.62 8.60
N VAL A 68 4.54 -4.09 7.70
CA VAL A 68 4.53 -4.48 6.29
C VAL A 68 5.81 -4.06 5.56
N ALA A 69 6.32 -2.84 5.80
CA ALA A 69 7.57 -2.38 5.19
C ALA A 69 8.79 -3.21 5.64
N ASP A 70 8.78 -3.73 6.87
CA ASP A 70 9.83 -4.60 7.39
C ASP A 70 9.82 -6.01 6.80
N CYS A 71 8.78 -6.40 6.05
CA CYS A 71 8.77 -7.68 5.35
C CYS A 71 9.88 -7.72 4.26
N PRO A 72 10.71 -8.78 4.22
CA PRO A 72 11.84 -8.87 3.30
C PRO A 72 11.42 -8.94 1.82
N GLN A 73 10.25 -9.50 1.52
CA GLN A 73 9.68 -9.60 0.19
C GLN A 73 9.13 -8.28 -0.35
N VAL A 74 8.88 -7.30 0.52
CA VAL A 74 8.36 -5.98 0.12
C VAL A 74 9.50 -5.11 -0.37
N GLU A 75 9.38 -4.63 -1.60
CA GLU A 75 10.31 -3.68 -2.22
C GLU A 75 9.82 -2.24 -2.05
N ARG A 76 8.51 -2.02 -2.27
CA ARG A 76 7.89 -0.70 -2.21
C ARG A 76 6.41 -0.76 -1.83
N ILE A 77 5.92 0.30 -1.20
CA ILE A 77 4.52 0.50 -0.83
C ILE A 77 4.10 1.89 -1.30
N GLU A 78 3.11 1.93 -2.19
CA GLU A 78 2.56 3.16 -2.75
C GLU A 78 1.12 3.35 -2.28
N GLY A 79 0.79 4.57 -1.86
CA GLY A 79 -0.59 4.92 -1.52
C GLY A 79 -1.46 4.92 -2.77
N GLY A 80 -2.61 4.25 -2.71
CA GLY A 80 -3.59 4.30 -3.80
C GLY A 80 -4.21 5.69 -3.88
N THR A 81 -3.78 6.52 -4.82
CA THR A 81 -4.49 7.76 -5.12
C THR A 81 -5.85 7.41 -5.73
N PRO A 82 -6.97 7.94 -5.20
CA PRO A 82 -8.24 7.83 -5.89
C PRO A 82 -8.08 8.46 -7.27
N LEU A 83 -8.35 7.68 -8.32
CA LEU A 83 -8.56 8.22 -9.66
C LEU A 83 -9.79 9.10 -9.57
N MET A 84 -9.58 10.40 -9.44
CA MET A 84 -10.68 11.32 -9.67
C MET A 84 -11.07 11.17 -11.14
N PRO A 85 -12.36 10.94 -11.46
CA PRO A 85 -12.78 11.05 -12.84
C PRO A 85 -12.33 12.44 -13.32
N GLU A 86 -11.63 12.49 -14.45
CA GLU A 86 -11.39 13.76 -15.13
C GLU A 86 -12.78 14.40 -15.30
N GLY A 87 -13.00 15.51 -14.58
CA GLY A 87 -14.27 16.21 -14.65
C GLY A 87 -14.59 16.50 -16.11
N PRO A 88 -15.88 16.56 -16.51
CA PRO A 88 -16.22 16.87 -17.89
C PRO A 88 -15.48 18.14 -18.29
N GLU A 89 -14.68 18.07 -19.37
CA GLU A 89 -14.12 19.26 -20.00
C GLU A 89 -15.30 20.20 -20.25
N MET A 90 -15.41 21.28 -19.47
CA MET A 90 -16.43 22.28 -19.75
C MET A 90 -16.06 22.88 -21.11
N PRO A 91 -16.87 22.71 -22.17
CA PRO A 91 -16.64 23.46 -23.38
C PRO A 91 -16.84 24.92 -23.01
N PHE A 92 -15.78 25.71 -23.07
CA PHE A 92 -15.91 27.17 -23.07
C PHE A 92 -16.93 27.54 -24.16
N GLY A 93 -18.03 28.14 -23.73
CA GLY A 93 -19.10 28.70 -24.57
C GLY A 93 -19.51 30.05 -24.02
#